data_AF-A0A7L4B4T1-F1
#
_entry.id   AF-A0A7L4B4T1-F1
#
_cell.length_a   1.000
_cell.length_b   1.000
_cell.length_c   1.000
_cell.angle_alpha   90.00
_cell.angle_beta   90.00
_cell.angle_gamma   90.00
#
_symmetry.space_group_name_H-M   'P 1'
#
loop_
_entity.id
_entity.type
_entity.pdbx_description
1 polymer ?
#
loop_
_entity_poly.entity_id
_entity_poly.type
_entity_poly.pdbx_seq_one_letter_code
_entity_poly.pdbx_strand_id
1 'polypeptide(L)'
;GFKMMEMFGLVEKEFSAVEGVSMEPGTFNVYPCYRLHKDALVSQPTKYLHPEGLPSDYTITFLFRILPDTPQEPFALWEILNEEYEPLVGVILDNGGKTLTFFNYDYKGDFQTVTFEGPEIRKIFYGSFHKLHVVISKTTAKIIIDCKQVSEKTINAAGNISSDGIEVLGRMVR
;
A
#
# COMPACT_ATOMS: atom_id res chain seq x y z
N GLY A 1 -10.39 6.97 11.06
CA GLY A 1 -9.49 6.73 9.92
C GLY A 1 -8.17 7.42 10.20
N PHE A 2 -7.06 6.81 9.80
CA PHE A 2 -5.71 7.34 10.05
C PHE A 2 -5.30 8.27 8.91
N LYS A 3 -4.69 9.40 9.25
CA LYS A 3 -4.13 10.30 8.24
C LYS A 3 -2.70 9.87 7.93
N MET A 4 -2.55 8.79 7.17
CA MET A 4 -1.26 8.13 6.95
C MET A 4 -0.18 9.09 6.43
N MET A 5 -0.52 10.02 5.53
CA MET A 5 0.43 11.01 5.03
C MET A 5 1.03 11.87 6.15
N GLU A 6 0.23 12.31 7.14
CA GLU A 6 0.73 13.03 8.32
C GLU A 6 1.60 12.11 9.18
N MET A 7 1.17 10.86 9.39
CA MET A 7 1.92 9.92 10.23
C MET A 7 3.27 9.53 9.64
N PHE A 8 3.41 9.49 8.31
CA PHE A 8 4.68 9.24 7.61
C PHE A 8 5.52 10.51 7.40
N GLY A 9 5.11 11.67 7.94
CA GLY A 9 5.81 12.95 7.72
C GLY A 9 5.71 13.46 6.28
N LEU A 10 4.82 12.89 5.46
CA LEU A 10 4.57 13.30 4.07
C LEU A 10 3.60 14.49 4.03
N VAL A 11 4.04 15.59 4.62
CA VAL A 11 3.36 16.89 4.66
C VAL A 11 4.34 18.01 4.33
N GLU A 12 3.85 19.15 3.81
CA GLU A 12 4.68 20.23 3.27
C GLU A 12 5.77 20.74 4.25
N LYS A 13 5.50 20.66 5.55
CA LYS A 13 6.40 21.16 6.59
C LYS A 13 7.43 20.13 7.06
N GLU A 14 7.23 18.85 6.79
CA GLU A 14 7.99 17.75 7.39
C GLU A 14 8.65 16.83 6.37
N PHE A 15 8.20 16.83 5.11
CA PHE A 15 8.67 15.87 4.09
C PHE A 15 10.18 15.91 3.87
N SER A 16 10.82 17.07 4.08
CA SER A 16 12.27 17.23 3.91
C SER A 16 13.10 16.48 4.95
N ALA A 17 12.49 16.03 6.04
CA ALA A 17 13.12 15.15 7.03
C ALA A 17 13.03 13.66 6.65
N VAL A 18 12.24 13.31 5.62
CA VAL A 18 12.09 11.95 5.13
C VAL A 18 13.08 11.70 4.00
N GLU A 19 14.05 10.82 4.24
CA GLU A 19 15.10 10.50 3.26
C GLU A 19 14.52 9.90 1.98
N GLY A 20 15.04 10.35 0.83
CA GLY A 20 14.59 9.90 -0.48
C GLY A 20 13.17 10.35 -0.86
N VAL A 21 12.65 11.43 -0.27
CA VAL A 21 11.36 12.02 -0.64
C VAL A 21 11.52 13.43 -1.20
N SER A 22 10.82 13.73 -2.29
CA SER A 22 10.66 15.11 -2.80
C SER A 22 9.18 15.48 -2.93
N MET A 23 8.89 16.77 -2.78
CA MET A 23 7.55 17.30 -3.03
C MET A 23 7.41 17.74 -4.49
N GLU A 24 6.29 17.37 -5.10
CA GLU A 24 5.94 17.64 -6.50
C GLU A 24 4.48 18.12 -6.59
N PRO A 25 4.09 18.86 -7.64
CA PRO A 25 2.68 19.12 -7.93
C PRO A 25 1.91 17.81 -8.16
N GLY A 26 0.81 17.62 -7.43
CA GLY A 26 -0.07 16.48 -7.54
C GLY A 26 -1.21 16.68 -8.54
N THR A 27 -2.34 16.02 -8.30
CA THR A 27 -3.52 16.11 -9.18
C THR A 27 -4.00 17.56 -9.31
N PHE A 28 -4.31 17.97 -10.54
CA PHE A 28 -4.70 19.34 -10.93
C PHE A 28 -3.65 20.43 -10.64
N ASN A 29 -2.42 20.08 -10.24
CA ASN A 29 -1.40 21.02 -9.74
C ASN A 29 -1.84 21.84 -8.52
N VAL A 30 -2.84 21.36 -7.77
CA VAL A 30 -3.41 22.09 -6.61
C VAL A 30 -3.01 21.45 -5.27
N TYR A 31 -2.77 20.14 -5.26
CA TYR A 31 -2.42 19.40 -4.03
C TYR A 31 -0.97 18.93 -4.07
N PRO A 32 -0.21 19.04 -2.97
CA PRO A 32 1.14 18.49 -2.92
C PRO A 32 1.09 16.96 -3.06
N CYS A 33 2.04 16.42 -3.82
CA CYS A 33 2.31 14.99 -3.93
C CYS A 33 3.76 14.75 -3.51
N TYR A 34 4.04 13.56 -2.98
CA TYR A 34 5.38 13.20 -2.52
C TYR A 34 5.91 12.08 -3.39
N ARG A 35 6.99 12.36 -4.11
CA ARG A 35 7.70 11.38 -4.92
C ARG A 35 8.62 10.58 -4.01
N LEU A 36 8.48 9.26 -4.04
CA LEU A 36 9.40 8.33 -3.42
C LEU A 36 10.50 7.99 -4.42
N HIS A 37 11.75 8.28 -4.06
CA HIS A 37 12.94 7.91 -4.83
C HIS A 37 13.34 6.45 -4.53
N LYS A 38 14.27 5.89 -5.31
CA LYS A 38 14.65 4.46 -5.22
C LYS A 38 15.26 4.07 -3.88
N ASP A 39 15.85 5.04 -3.19
CA ASP A 39 16.50 4.94 -1.89
C ASP A 39 15.62 5.45 -0.74
N ALA A 40 14.34 5.77 -1.01
CA ALA A 40 13.43 6.26 0.00
C ALA A 40 13.20 5.22 1.09
N LEU A 41 13.34 5.66 2.34
CA LEU A 41 12.97 4.87 3.52
C LEU A 41 11.77 5.55 4.18
N VAL A 42 10.57 5.20 3.72
CA VAL A 42 9.33 5.70 4.30
C VAL A 42 8.74 4.63 5.19
N SER A 43 8.96 4.79 6.50
CA SER A 43 8.53 3.82 7.50
C SER A 43 8.03 4.48 8.79
N GLN A 44 7.20 3.76 9.52
CA GLN A 44 6.73 4.12 10.86
C GLN A 44 6.61 2.87 11.73
N PRO A 45 6.94 2.93 13.03
CA PRO A 45 6.69 1.83 13.95
C PRO A 45 5.20 1.46 13.98
N THR A 46 4.90 0.18 13.76
CA THR A 46 3.51 -0.30 13.67
C THR A 46 2.71 0.07 14.91
N LYS A 47 3.30 -0.04 16.11
CA LYS A 47 2.66 0.36 17.38
C LYS A 47 2.15 1.80 17.44
N TYR A 48 2.69 2.73 16.64
CA TYR A 48 2.23 4.12 16.63
C TYR A 48 1.00 4.32 15.73
N LEU A 49 0.79 3.43 14.78
CA LEU A 49 -0.33 3.46 13.84
C LEU A 49 -1.44 2.50 14.28
N HIS A 50 -1.04 1.29 14.66
CA HIS A 50 -1.89 0.13 14.90
C HIS A 50 -1.46 -0.58 16.19
N PRO A 51 -1.62 0.05 17.37
CA PRO A 51 -1.19 -0.52 18.65
C PRO A 51 -1.90 -1.82 19.02
N GLU A 52 -3.10 -2.06 18.48
CA GLU A 52 -3.89 -3.28 18.68
C GLU A 52 -3.91 -4.16 17.41
N GLY A 53 -3.05 -3.88 16.44
CA GLY A 53 -3.05 -4.49 15.11
C GLY A 53 -4.18 -3.98 14.21
N LEU A 54 -4.58 -4.80 13.24
CA LEU A 54 -5.60 -4.41 12.24
C LEU A 54 -6.98 -4.97 12.60
N PRO A 55 -8.06 -4.19 12.42
CA PRO A 55 -9.41 -4.70 12.60
C PRO A 55 -9.77 -5.73 11.51
N SER A 56 -10.83 -6.52 11.73
CA SER A 56 -11.28 -7.52 10.75
C SER A 56 -11.84 -6.93 9.45
N ASP A 57 -12.23 -5.66 9.50
CA ASP A 57 -12.84 -4.94 8.39
C ASP A 57 -12.18 -3.56 8.31
N TYR A 58 -11.55 -3.24 7.18
CA TYR A 58 -10.86 -1.97 6.97
C TYR A 58 -10.79 -1.63 5.49
N THR A 59 -10.35 -0.40 5.20
CA THR A 59 -10.10 0.04 3.83
C THR A 59 -8.81 0.81 3.79
N ILE A 60 -7.90 0.38 2.92
CA ILE A 60 -6.69 1.12 2.59
C ILE A 60 -6.97 1.96 1.35
N THR A 61 -6.65 3.24 1.39
CA THR A 61 -6.91 4.17 0.28
C THR A 61 -5.62 4.83 -0.16
N PHE A 62 -5.33 4.75 -1.45
CA PHE A 62 -4.20 5.41 -2.09
C PHE A 62 -4.68 6.37 -3.17
N LEU A 63 -3.99 7.49 -3.31
CA LEU A 63 -4.00 8.31 -4.51
C LEU A 63 -2.56 8.40 -4.99
N PHE A 64 -2.24 7.66 -6.05
CA PHE A 64 -0.85 7.48 -6.49
C PHE A 64 -0.75 7.51 -8.01
N ARG A 65 0.48 7.65 -8.52
CA ARG A 65 0.82 7.43 -9.92
C ARG A 65 2.10 6.63 -10.01
N ILE A 66 2.19 5.74 -10.99
CA ILE A 66 3.43 5.02 -11.33
C ILE A 66 4.19 5.83 -12.36
N LEU A 67 5.43 6.22 -12.05
CA LEU A 67 6.26 6.99 -12.97
C LEU A 67 6.94 6.08 -14.00
N PRO A 68 7.31 6.59 -15.20
CA PRO A 68 7.98 5.79 -16.23
C PRO A 68 9.32 5.17 -15.80
N ASP A 69 10.00 5.77 -14.83
CA ASP A 69 11.27 5.30 -14.27
C ASP A 69 11.11 4.35 -13.06
N THR A 70 9.87 4.01 -12.70
CA THR A 70 9.58 2.98 -11.68
C THR A 70 10.09 1.62 -12.18
N PRO A 71 10.83 0.86 -11.33
CA PRO A 71 11.30 -0.48 -11.68
C PRO A 71 10.17 -1.41 -12.17
N GLN A 72 10.52 -2.42 -12.99
CA GLN A 72 9.53 -3.40 -13.45
C GLN A 72 9.27 -4.47 -12.38
N GLU A 73 10.22 -4.66 -11.48
CA GLU A 73 10.15 -5.60 -10.37
C GLU A 73 8.99 -5.24 -9.42
N PRO A 74 8.32 -6.25 -8.83
CA PRO A 74 7.28 -6.01 -7.85
C PRO A 74 7.76 -5.24 -6.62
N PHE A 75 6.92 -4.34 -6.12
CA PHE A 75 7.17 -3.59 -4.89
C PHE A 75 5.89 -3.50 -4.06
N ALA A 76 6.05 -3.44 -2.73
CA ALA A 76 4.97 -3.14 -1.82
C ALA A 76 4.63 -1.65 -1.94
N LEU A 77 3.44 -1.33 -2.44
CA LEU A 77 2.88 0.01 -2.32
C LEU A 77 2.73 0.37 -0.83
N TRP A 78 2.37 -0.63 -0.03
CA TRP A 78 2.23 -0.59 1.41
C TRP A 78 2.37 -1.99 1.98
N GLU A 79 3.04 -2.15 3.12
CA GLU A 79 3.06 -3.40 3.89
C GLU A 79 3.39 -3.14 5.36
N ILE A 80 3.02 -4.10 6.21
CA ILE A 80 3.46 -4.17 7.61
C ILE A 80 4.38 -5.38 7.76
N LEU A 81 5.50 -5.17 8.44
CA LEU A 81 6.52 -6.15 8.76
C LEU A 81 6.54 -6.41 10.28
N ASN A 82 6.94 -7.61 10.70
CA ASN A 82 7.28 -7.91 12.10
C ASN A 82 8.67 -7.36 12.48
N GLU A 83 9.12 -7.63 13.71
CA GLU A 83 10.44 -7.21 14.20
C GLU A 83 11.62 -7.87 13.44
N GLU A 84 11.40 -9.04 12.83
CA GLU A 84 12.34 -9.73 11.95
C GLU A 84 12.31 -9.24 10.48
N TYR A 85 11.53 -8.20 10.17
CA TYR A 85 11.31 -7.67 8.82
C TYR A 85 10.61 -8.63 7.84
N GLU A 86 9.91 -9.63 8.35
CA GLU A 86 9.07 -10.54 7.58
C GLU A 86 7.69 -9.88 7.31
N PRO A 87 7.16 -9.95 6.07
CA PRO A 87 5.88 -9.33 5.74
C PRO A 87 4.70 -10.04 6.41
N LEU A 88 3.84 -9.27 7.07
CA LEU A 88 2.61 -9.77 7.72
C LEU A 88 1.35 -9.52 6.87
N VAL A 89 1.29 -8.39 6.18
CA VAL A 89 0.17 -7.98 5.35
C VAL A 89 0.62 -6.88 4.40
N GLY A 90 0.08 -6.84 3.18
CA GLY A 90 0.49 -5.80 2.24
C GLY A 90 -0.28 -5.76 0.93
N VAL A 91 -0.02 -4.69 0.19
CA VAL A 91 -0.49 -4.44 -1.17
C VAL A 91 0.73 -4.30 -2.07
N ILE A 92 0.90 -5.27 -2.97
CA ILE A 92 2.01 -5.33 -3.92
C ILE A 92 1.52 -4.88 -5.29
N LEU A 93 2.32 -4.06 -5.96
CA LEU A 93 2.16 -3.74 -7.37
C LEU A 93 3.29 -4.42 -8.15
N ASP A 94 2.92 -5.31 -9.06
CA ASP A 94 3.83 -5.88 -10.05
C ASP A 94 3.76 -5.01 -11.30
N ASN A 95 4.76 -4.15 -11.49
CA ASN A 95 4.80 -3.28 -12.65
C ASN A 95 5.03 -4.10 -13.93
N GLY A 96 5.95 -5.06 -13.95
CA GLY A 96 6.23 -5.89 -15.13
C GLY A 96 5.02 -6.71 -15.59
N GLY A 97 4.38 -7.43 -14.66
CA GLY A 97 3.18 -8.23 -14.90
C GLY A 97 1.89 -7.42 -14.96
N LYS A 98 1.91 -6.15 -14.52
CA LYS A 98 0.76 -5.24 -14.43
C LYS A 98 -0.37 -5.83 -13.58
N THR A 99 -0.02 -6.35 -12.41
CA THR A 99 -0.95 -6.96 -11.45
C THR A 99 -0.89 -6.28 -10.09
N LEU A 100 -2.00 -6.33 -9.36
CA LEU A 100 -2.09 -5.85 -7.97
C LEU A 100 -2.36 -7.05 -7.09
N THR A 101 -1.59 -7.24 -6.04
CA THR A 101 -1.75 -8.37 -5.12
C THR A 101 -1.98 -7.87 -3.71
N PHE A 102 -2.98 -8.43 -3.03
CA PHE A 102 -3.15 -8.29 -1.58
C PHE A 102 -2.77 -9.61 -0.93
N PHE A 103 -1.96 -9.56 0.12
CA PHE A 103 -1.58 -10.74 0.91
C PHE A 103 -1.76 -10.46 2.40
N ASN A 104 -2.00 -11.52 3.17
CA ASN A 104 -2.06 -11.51 4.62
C ASN A 104 -1.90 -12.93 5.19
N TYR A 105 -1.82 -13.04 6.52
CA TYR A 105 -1.97 -14.32 7.22
C TYR A 105 -3.40 -14.48 7.74
N ASP A 106 -3.96 -15.69 7.62
CA ASP A 106 -5.27 -16.00 8.17
C ASP A 106 -5.22 -16.30 9.70
N TYR A 107 -6.37 -16.52 10.31
CA TYR A 107 -6.47 -16.77 11.76
C TYR A 107 -5.75 -18.03 12.26
N LYS A 108 -5.33 -18.92 11.34
CA LYS A 108 -4.52 -20.11 11.66
C LYS A 108 -3.02 -19.83 11.52
N GLY A 109 -2.64 -18.67 11.02
CA GLY A 109 -1.26 -18.35 10.65
C GLY A 109 -0.87 -18.90 9.28
N ASP A 110 -1.84 -19.24 8.41
CA ASP A 110 -1.54 -19.65 7.04
C ASP A 110 -1.42 -18.41 6.14
N PHE A 111 -0.36 -18.35 5.35
CA PHE A 111 -0.17 -17.30 4.34
C PHE A 111 -1.21 -17.43 3.23
N GLN A 112 -1.88 -16.33 2.88
CA GLN A 112 -2.81 -16.27 1.77
C GLN A 112 -2.58 -15.02 0.92
N THR A 113 -2.95 -15.13 -0.36
CA THR A 113 -2.79 -14.04 -1.32
C THR A 113 -3.89 -14.07 -2.36
N VAL A 114 -4.28 -12.88 -2.83
CA VAL A 114 -5.21 -12.68 -3.92
C VAL A 114 -4.63 -11.67 -4.92
N THR A 115 -4.44 -12.13 -6.14
CA THR A 115 -3.95 -11.30 -7.25
C THR A 115 -5.10 -10.82 -8.12
N PHE A 116 -5.11 -9.53 -8.42
CA PHE A 116 -6.06 -8.85 -9.28
C PHE A 116 -5.37 -8.47 -10.59
N GLU A 117 -6.07 -8.73 -11.70
CA GLU A 117 -5.57 -8.55 -13.05
C GLU A 117 -6.69 -8.06 -13.97
N GLY A 118 -6.35 -7.76 -15.23
CA GLY A 118 -7.30 -7.34 -16.25
C GLY A 118 -7.19 -5.86 -16.64
N PRO A 119 -8.02 -5.39 -17.59
CA PRO A 119 -7.84 -4.08 -18.23
C PRO A 119 -7.89 -2.91 -17.25
N GLU A 120 -8.80 -2.94 -16.27
CA GLU A 120 -8.92 -1.86 -15.29
C GLU A 120 -7.73 -1.82 -14.31
N ILE A 121 -7.18 -2.99 -13.92
CA ILE A 121 -5.96 -3.05 -13.11
C ILE A 121 -4.76 -2.51 -13.91
N ARG A 122 -4.61 -2.91 -15.18
CA ARG A 122 -3.50 -2.46 -16.02
C ARG A 122 -3.42 -0.94 -16.16
N LYS A 123 -4.56 -0.24 -16.12
CA LYS A 123 -4.61 1.22 -16.25
C LYS A 123 -3.76 1.95 -15.20
N ILE A 124 -3.67 1.43 -13.98
CA ILE A 124 -2.98 2.10 -12.86
C ILE A 124 -1.46 2.25 -13.06
N PHE A 125 -0.89 1.54 -14.04
CA PHE A 125 0.55 1.49 -14.31
C PHE A 125 1.00 2.42 -15.45
N TYR A 126 0.12 3.23 -16.03
CA TYR A 126 0.43 4.06 -17.21
C TYR A 126 0.54 5.57 -16.91
N GLY A 127 1.21 5.95 -15.82
CA GLY A 127 1.62 7.35 -15.59
C GLY A 127 0.57 8.28 -15.00
N SER A 128 -0.72 7.98 -15.13
CA SER A 128 -1.81 8.77 -14.57
C SER A 128 -1.95 8.59 -13.06
N PHE A 129 -2.54 9.58 -12.39
CA PHE A 129 -2.99 9.43 -11.02
C PHE A 129 -4.23 8.54 -10.99
N HIS A 130 -4.25 7.58 -10.05
CA HIS A 130 -5.39 6.71 -9.79
C HIS A 130 -5.70 6.68 -8.30
N LYS A 131 -7.00 6.66 -7.98
CA LYS A 131 -7.48 6.42 -6.62
C LYS A 131 -7.79 4.94 -6.46
N LEU A 132 -7.04 4.27 -5.61
CA LEU A 132 -7.23 2.86 -5.29
C LEU A 132 -7.80 2.73 -3.87
N HIS A 133 -8.88 1.97 -3.73
CA HIS A 133 -9.31 1.44 -2.45
C HIS A 133 -9.16 -0.08 -2.43
N VAL A 134 -8.49 -0.59 -1.41
CA VAL A 134 -8.45 -2.01 -1.06
C VAL A 134 -9.37 -2.18 0.14
N VAL A 135 -10.57 -2.71 -0.09
CA VAL A 135 -11.61 -2.90 0.92
C VAL A 135 -11.54 -4.34 1.41
N ILE A 136 -11.19 -4.50 2.68
CA ILE A 136 -11.05 -5.81 3.33
C ILE A 136 -12.25 -6.02 4.24
N SER A 137 -12.90 -7.16 4.06
CA SER A 137 -13.88 -7.72 4.99
C SER A 137 -13.38 -9.04 5.54
N LYS A 138 -14.12 -9.61 6.50
CA LYS A 138 -13.80 -10.95 7.05
C LYS A 138 -13.64 -12.06 6.01
N THR A 139 -14.27 -11.93 4.84
CA THR A 139 -14.32 -13.00 3.84
C THR A 139 -13.96 -12.55 2.43
N THR A 140 -13.75 -11.25 2.20
CA THR A 140 -13.47 -10.73 0.86
C THR A 140 -12.44 -9.61 0.86
N ALA A 141 -11.63 -9.58 -0.21
CA ALA A 141 -10.83 -8.44 -0.60
C ALA A 141 -11.40 -7.85 -1.89
N LYS A 142 -11.69 -6.56 -1.89
CA LYS A 142 -12.33 -5.85 -3.00
C LYS A 142 -11.49 -4.67 -3.44
N ILE A 143 -11.37 -4.51 -4.76
CA ILE A 143 -10.64 -3.42 -5.40
C ILE A 143 -11.62 -2.44 -6.04
N ILE A 144 -11.49 -1.17 -5.65
CA ILE A 144 -12.21 -0.05 -6.27
C ILE A 144 -11.15 0.90 -6.83
N ILE A 145 -11.21 1.19 -8.13
CA ILE A 145 -10.30 2.13 -8.80
C ILE A 145 -11.14 3.26 -9.39
N ASP A 146 -10.74 4.50 -9.11
CA ASP A 146 -11.39 5.73 -9.61
C ASP A 146 -12.92 5.70 -9.42
N CYS A 147 -13.33 5.32 -8.20
CA CYS A 147 -14.71 5.19 -7.76
C CYS A 147 -15.54 4.07 -8.44
N LYS A 148 -14.90 3.12 -9.12
CA LYS A 148 -15.56 1.98 -9.75
C LYS A 148 -15.08 0.67 -9.12
N GLN A 149 -16.02 -0.18 -8.69
CA GLN A 149 -15.66 -1.54 -8.25
C GLN A 149 -15.12 -2.32 -9.47
N VAL A 150 -13.88 -2.78 -9.36
CA VAL A 150 -13.16 -3.48 -10.43
C VAL A 150 -13.20 -4.99 -10.23
N SER A 151 -12.97 -5.45 -9.00
CA SER A 151 -12.89 -6.88 -8.70
C SER A 151 -13.13 -7.14 -7.22
N GLU A 152 -13.55 -8.36 -6.90
CA GLU A 152 -13.75 -8.86 -5.55
C GLU A 152 -13.34 -10.34 -5.52
N LYS A 153 -12.55 -10.72 -4.52
CA LYS A 153 -12.04 -12.08 -4.32
C LYS A 153 -12.28 -12.53 -2.89
N THR A 154 -12.57 -13.81 -2.71
CA THR A 154 -12.73 -14.41 -1.38
C THR A 154 -11.36 -14.55 -0.71
N ILE A 155 -11.32 -14.28 0.60
CA ILE A 155 -10.17 -14.51 1.47
C ILE A 155 -10.66 -15.25 2.73
N ASN A 156 -9.74 -15.93 3.43
CA ASN A 156 -10.02 -16.44 4.76
C ASN A 156 -9.97 -15.29 5.77
N ALA A 157 -10.69 -15.46 6.89
CA ALA A 157 -10.65 -14.50 7.99
C ALA A 157 -9.20 -14.26 8.44
N ALA A 158 -8.79 -12.99 8.45
CA ALA A 158 -7.45 -12.59 8.83
C ALA A 158 -7.17 -12.88 10.31
N GLY A 159 -5.94 -13.29 10.61
CA GLY A 159 -5.39 -13.21 11.95
C GLY A 159 -5.04 -11.76 12.30
N ASN A 160 -4.78 -11.49 13.59
CA ASN A 160 -4.23 -10.18 13.94
C ASN A 160 -2.72 -10.16 13.62
N ILE A 161 -2.20 -8.97 13.36
CA ILE A 161 -0.77 -8.74 13.13
C ILE A 161 -0.06 -8.40 14.45
N SER A 162 1.25 -8.62 14.52
CA SER A 162 2.06 -8.05 15.60
C SER A 162 2.25 -6.54 15.39
N SER A 163 2.46 -5.80 16.49
CA SER A 163 2.68 -4.35 16.49
C SER A 163 4.12 -3.94 16.76
N ASP A 164 5.02 -4.92 16.91
CA ASP A 164 6.44 -4.76 17.28
C ASP A 164 7.33 -4.32 16.11
N GLY A 165 6.93 -4.59 14.87
CA GLY A 165 7.67 -4.20 13.67
C GLY A 165 7.35 -2.81 13.12
N ILE A 166 7.35 -2.71 11.79
CA ILE A 166 7.22 -1.45 11.06
C ILE A 166 6.23 -1.54 9.90
N GLU A 167 5.59 -0.42 9.61
CA GLU A 167 4.80 -0.20 8.42
C GLU A 167 5.61 0.61 7.41
N VAL A 168 5.62 0.21 6.14
CA VAL A 168 6.49 0.79 5.11
C VAL A 168 5.74 1.08 3.80
N LEU A 169 6.21 2.09 3.07
CA LEU A 169 5.73 2.44 1.73
C LEU A 169 6.84 2.27 0.69
N GLY A 170 6.52 1.67 -0.46
CA GLY A 170 7.41 1.62 -1.63
C GLY A 170 8.58 0.64 -1.53
N ARG A 171 8.57 -0.32 -0.60
CA ARG A 171 9.67 -1.28 -0.45
C ARG A 171 9.66 -2.30 -1.60
N MET A 172 10.81 -2.55 -2.22
CA MET A 172 10.95 -3.61 -3.23
C MET A 172 10.74 -4.99 -2.60
N VAL A 173 9.96 -5.85 -3.26
CA VAL A 173 9.82 -7.26 -2.85
C VAL A 173 11.09 -7.99 -3.29
N ARG A 174 11.77 -8.66 -2.36
CA ARG A 174 12.96 -9.48 -2.65
C ARG A 174 12.57 -10.90 -3.05
#